data_AF-A0A3N5FHH4-F1
#
_entry.id   AF-A0A3N5FHH4-F1
#
_cell.length_a   1.000
_cell.length_b   1.000
_cell.length_c   1.000
_cell.angle_alpha   90.00
_cell.angle_beta   90.00
_cell.angle_gamma   90.00
#
_symmetry.space_group_name_H-M   'P 1'
#
loop_
_entity.id
_entity.type
_entity.pdbx_description
1 polymer ?
#
loop_
_entity_poly.entity_id
_entity_poly.type
_entity_poly.pdbx_seq_one_letter_code
_entity_poly.pdbx_strand_id
1 'polypeptide(L)' 'MNINDALDKAYESMSLAELVNAPIAALQGVSDSDAELLAKAFNVKTIKDLAELKYVHWAQAIVTLAALETK' A
#
# COMPACT_ATOMS: atom_id res chain seq x y z
N MET A 1 -3.74 -14.81 -7.10
CA MET A 1 -4.44 -13.73 -6.37
C MET A 1 -5.10 -12.86 -7.42
N ASN A 2 -6.44 -12.72 -7.40
CA ASN A 2 -7.11 -11.71 -8.22
C ASN A 2 -7.07 -10.41 -7.41
N ILE A 3 -6.43 -9.37 -7.93
CA ILE A 3 -6.26 -8.08 -7.22
C ILE A 3 -7.11 -6.97 -7.84
N ASN A 4 -8.03 -7.32 -8.74
CA ASN A 4 -8.81 -6.31 -9.47
C ASN A 4 -9.62 -5.43 -8.50
N ASP A 5 -10.17 -6.00 -7.44
CA ASP A 5 -10.91 -5.25 -6.40
C ASP A 5 -10.00 -4.54 -5.36
N ALA A 6 -8.68 -4.58 -5.57
CA ALA A 6 -7.70 -3.86 -4.74
C ALA A 6 -7.11 -2.64 -5.47
N LEU A 7 -7.38 -2.49 -6.76
CA LEU A 7 -6.85 -1.43 -7.60
C LEU A 7 -7.97 -0.51 -8.06
N ASP A 8 -7.65 0.76 -8.26
CA ASP A 8 -8.55 1.63 -9.02
C ASP A 8 -8.70 1.07 -10.44
N LYS A 9 -9.90 1.22 -11.02
CA LYS A 9 -10.25 0.68 -12.34
C LYS A 9 -9.27 1.06 -13.44
N ALA A 10 -8.64 2.23 -13.34
CA ALA A 10 -7.65 2.68 -14.32
C ALA A 10 -6.36 1.84 -14.32
N TYR A 11 -6.10 1.08 -13.25
CA TYR A 11 -4.85 0.33 -13.03
C TYR A 11 -5.04 -1.20 -13.07
N GLU A 12 -6.27 -1.71 -13.13
CA GLU A 12 -6.58 -3.15 -13.13
C GLU A 12 -5.93 -3.94 -14.28
N SER A 13 -5.65 -3.29 -15.42
CA SER A 13 -5.02 -3.94 -16.58
C SER A 13 -3.49 -3.96 -16.54
N MET A 14 -2.87 -3.32 -15.54
CA MET A 14 -1.41 -3.26 -15.42
C MET A 14 -0.85 -4.56 -14.85
N SER A 15 0.36 -4.92 -15.27
CA SER A 15 1.07 -6.03 -14.67
C SER A 15 1.55 -5.69 -13.26
N LEU A 16 1.78 -6.71 -12.43
CA LEU A 16 2.33 -6.52 -11.08
C LEU A 16 3.67 -5.77 -11.09
N ALA A 17 4.51 -6.01 -12.11
CA ALA A 17 5.80 -5.34 -12.23
C ALA A 17 5.65 -3.83 -12.46
N GLU A 18 4.63 -3.41 -13.20
CA GLU A 18 4.34 -1.99 -13.43
C GLU A 18 3.72 -1.35 -12.18
N LEU A 19 2.82 -2.08 -11.49
CA LEU A 19 2.14 -1.61 -10.30
C LEU A 19 3.10 -1.28 -9.14
N VAL A 20 4.25 -1.96 -9.04
CA VAL A 20 5.27 -1.64 -8.03
C VAL A 20 5.65 -0.16 -8.06
N ASN A 21 5.73 0.45 -9.24
CA ASN A 21 6.10 1.86 -9.42
C ASN A 21 4.87 2.76 -9.66
N ALA A 22 3.66 2.21 -9.66
CA ALA A 22 2.43 2.98 -9.79
C ALA A 22 2.21 3.88 -8.57
N PRO A 23 1.55 5.03 -8.74
CA PRO A 23 1.23 5.93 -7.64
C PRO A 23 0.33 5.22 -6.62
N ILE A 24 0.39 5.65 -5.36
CA ILE A 24 -0.39 5.03 -4.29
C ILE A 24 -1.91 5.17 -4.47
N ALA A 25 -2.36 6.19 -5.21
CA ALA A 25 -3.74 6.37 -5.66
C ALA A 25 -4.21 5.29 -6.66
N ALA A 26 -3.31 4.43 -7.16
CA ALA A 26 -3.68 3.22 -7.90
C ALA A 26 -4.35 2.17 -7.01
N LEU A 27 -4.22 2.26 -5.68
CA LEU A 27 -4.92 1.40 -4.74
C LEU A 27 -6.36 1.88 -4.56
N GLN A 28 -7.30 0.95 -4.66
CA GLN A 28 -8.70 1.26 -4.47
C GLN A 28 -8.94 1.85 -3.08
N GLY A 29 -9.66 2.99 -3.03
CA GLY A 29 -9.99 3.68 -1.79
C GLY A 29 -8.97 4.72 -1.33
N VAL A 30 -7.90 4.95 -2.09
CA VAL A 30 -6.93 6.02 -1.85
C VAL A 30 -7.18 7.16 -2.83
N SER A 31 -7.60 8.33 -2.35
CA SER A 31 -7.77 9.51 -3.19
C SER A 31 -6.42 10.19 -3.47
N ASP A 32 -6.37 11.07 -4.48
CA ASP A 32 -5.19 11.91 -4.74
C ASP A 32 -4.83 12.80 -3.53
N SER A 33 -5.83 13.25 -2.78
CA SER A 33 -5.60 14.03 -1.56
C SER A 33 -4.94 13.20 -0.46
N ASP A 34 -5.32 11.94 -0.30
CA ASP A 34 -4.70 11.01 0.65
C ASP A 34 -3.27 10.68 0.22
N ALA A 35 -3.06 10.47 -1.08
CA ALA A 35 -1.73 10.25 -1.67
C ALA A 35 -0.79 11.43 -1.40
N GLU A 36 -1.27 12.67 -1.54
CA GLU A 36 -0.49 13.86 -1.20
C GLU A 36 -0.11 13.92 0.27
N LEU A 37 -1.02 13.56 1.19
CA LEU A 37 -0.73 13.54 2.63
C LEU A 37 0.35 12.51 2.96
N LEU A 38 0.28 11.32 2.37
CA LEU A 38 1.32 10.28 2.51
C LEU A 38 2.66 10.74 1.98
N ALA A 39 2.68 11.41 0.82
CA ALA A 39 3.89 11.98 0.26
C ALA A 39 4.49 13.08 1.17
N LYS A 40 3.65 13.97 1.71
CA LYS A 40 4.10 15.06 2.62
C LYS A 40 4.61 14.53 3.96
N ALA A 41 3.95 13.53 4.53
CA ALA A 41 4.27 13.01 5.86
C ALA A 41 5.46 12.03 5.84
N PHE A 42 5.53 11.16 4.84
CA PHE A 42 6.46 10.02 4.84
C PHE A 42 7.27 9.88 3.54
N ASN A 43 7.14 10.81 2.60
CA ASN A 43 7.73 10.72 1.25
C ASN A 43 7.34 9.44 0.50
N VAL A 44 6.12 8.95 0.75
CA VAL A 44 5.55 7.77 0.08
C VAL A 44 4.79 8.22 -1.15
N LYS A 45 5.19 7.74 -2.34
CA LYS A 45 4.58 8.13 -3.62
C LYS A 45 4.06 6.93 -4.40
N THR A 46 4.74 5.80 -4.30
CA THR A 46 4.43 4.58 -5.03
C THR A 46 3.93 3.46 -4.11
N ILE A 47 3.35 2.42 -4.71
CA ILE A 47 2.98 1.19 -3.97
C ILE A 47 4.21 0.59 -3.29
N LYS A 48 5.38 0.60 -3.96
CA LYS A 48 6.64 0.15 -3.37
C LYS A 48 7.03 0.96 -2.14
N ASP A 49 6.97 2.30 -2.22
CA ASP A 49 7.35 3.14 -1.08
C ASP A 49 6.48 2.86 0.15
N LEU A 50 5.18 2.62 -0.05
CA LEU A 50 4.28 2.24 1.03
C LEU A 50 4.65 0.87 1.60
N ALA A 51 4.90 -0.10 0.73
CA ALA A 51 5.26 -1.45 1.12
C ALA A 51 6.56 -1.50 1.91
N GLU A 52 7.54 -0.64 1.59
CA GLU A 52 8.85 -0.56 2.25
C GLU A 52 8.86 0.41 3.45
N LEU A 53 7.74 1.09 3.75
CA LEU A 53 7.66 2.01 4.87
C LEU A 53 7.79 1.26 6.21
N LYS A 54 8.81 1.59 7.00
CA LYS A 54 9.10 0.94 8.29
C LYS A 54 7.88 0.83 9.23
N TYR A 55 6.99 1.82 9.23
CA TYR A 55 5.79 1.83 10.07
C TYR A 55 4.76 0.78 9.63
N VAL A 56 4.63 0.54 8.33
CA VAL A 56 3.78 -0.52 7.78
C VAL A 56 4.34 -1.88 8.18
N HIS A 57 5.66 -2.09 8.04
CA HIS A 57 6.30 -3.32 8.49
C HIS A 57 6.13 -3.58 9.98
N TRP A 58 6.32 -2.56 10.83
CA TRP A 58 6.11 -2.71 12.27
C TRP A 58 4.66 -3.02 12.60
N ALA A 59 3.70 -2.33 11.98
CA ALA A 59 2.28 -2.59 12.20
C ALA A 59 1.89 -4.04 11.81
N GLN A 60 2.33 -4.50 10.63
CA GLN A 60 2.13 -5.88 10.18
C GLN A 60 2.75 -6.90 11.14
N ALA A 61 3.98 -6.66 11.59
CA ALA A 61 4.67 -7.52 12.54
C ALA A 61 3.95 -7.58 13.89
N ILE A 62 3.51 -6.44 14.44
CA ILE A 62 2.76 -6.37 15.70
C ILE A 62 1.48 -7.18 15.60
N VAL A 63 0.67 -6.98 14.55
CA VAL A 63 -0.59 -7.72 14.35
C VAL A 63 -0.32 -9.22 14.25
N THR A 64 0.71 -9.62 13.51
CA THR A 64 1.08 -11.03 13.33
C THR A 64 1.51 -11.66 14.65
N LEU A 65 2.39 -10.99 15.41
CA LEU A 65 2.91 -11.50 16.67
C LEU A 65 1.84 -11.55 17.76
N ALA A 66 0.93 -10.58 17.80
CA ALA A 66 -0.18 -10.56 18.75
C ALA A 66 -1.11 -11.79 18.61
N ALA A 67 -1.25 -12.34 17.39
CA ALA A 67 -2.01 -13.57 17.18
C ALA A 67 -1.33 -14.83 17.73
N LEU A 68 -0.01 -14.77 17.98
CA LEU A 68 0.80 -15.87 18.49
C LEU A 68 1.15 -15.70 19.98
N GLU A 69 0.97 -14.50 20.52
CA GLU A 69 1.21 -14.19 21.93
C GLU A 69 0.10 -14.79 22.80
N THR A 70 0.39 -15.92 23.46
CA THR A 70 -0.44 -16.45 24.54
C THR A 70 -0.03 -15.79 25.86
N LYS A 71 -0.97 -15.08 26.49
CA LYS A 71 -0.82 -14.57 27.86
C LYS A 71 -0.96 -15.66 28.92
#